data_AF-A0A946IT82-F1
#
_entry.id   AF-A0A946IT82-F1
#
_cell.length_a   1.000
_cell.length_b   1.000
_cell.length_c   1.000
_cell.angle_alpha   90.00
_cell.angle_beta   90.00
_cell.angle_gamma   90.00
#
_symmetry.space_group_name_H-M   'P 1'
#
loop_
_entity.id
_entity.type
_entity.pdbx_description
1 polymer ?
#
loop_
_entity_poly.entity_id
_entity_poly.type
_entity_poly.pdbx_seq_one_letter_code
_entity_poly.pdbx_strand_id
1 'polypeptide(L)'
;MIPNENPSELETIRHSCAHLMAQAVQELFPGTQVTIGPVIEDGFFYDFSRKEAFVPEDLEKIEKRMKELAAADTPIVRSEISREEAIKKFSDMGETFKVEIIEGIDPNEPITLYSQGDWGDLCGGPHVESTKKIKAFRLLHTSSAYWRGDERNPVLQRIYGTAWNTEKELRLYLKRLEEAKKRDHRKLGKELDLFSVSDDIGPGLILWHPKGARIRHLMEDFWKKEHFKHGYEMVISPHAAKIDLWKTSGHT
;
A
#
# COMPACT_ATOMS: atom_id res chain seq x y z
N MET A 1 -1.22 -19.42 -7.95
CA MET A 1 -0.62 -18.08 -8.10
C MET A 1 -0.32 -17.87 -9.57
N ILE A 2 -1.08 -17.02 -10.27
CA ILE A 2 -0.83 -16.72 -11.68
C ILE A 2 0.29 -15.67 -11.75
N PRO A 3 1.46 -15.99 -12.33
CA PRO A 3 2.51 -14.99 -12.56
C PRO A 3 1.98 -13.90 -13.51
N ASN A 4 2.48 -12.67 -13.38
CA ASN A 4 2.28 -11.70 -14.46
C ASN A 4 3.04 -12.21 -15.70
N GLU A 5 2.32 -12.53 -16.78
CA GLU A 5 2.91 -13.15 -17.98
C GLU A 5 3.78 -12.18 -18.79
N ASN A 6 3.60 -10.86 -18.64
CA ASN A 6 4.42 -9.83 -19.29
C ASN A 6 4.69 -8.63 -18.35
N PRO A 7 5.43 -8.84 -17.26
CA PRO A 7 5.76 -7.75 -16.35
C PRO A 7 6.85 -6.89 -16.98
N SER A 8 6.73 -5.59 -16.77
CA SER A 8 7.83 -4.68 -17.06
C SER A 8 9.04 -5.00 -16.18
N GLU A 9 10.23 -4.61 -16.65
CA GLU A 9 11.46 -4.69 -15.85
C GLU A 9 11.30 -3.99 -14.49
N LEU A 10 10.58 -2.85 -14.50
CA LEU A 10 10.35 -2.05 -13.31
C LEU A 10 9.44 -2.75 -12.29
N GLU A 11 8.37 -3.42 -12.75
CA GLU A 11 7.53 -4.25 -11.88
C GLU A 11 8.34 -5.40 -11.26
N THR A 12 9.19 -6.05 -12.06
CA THR A 12 10.05 -7.14 -11.58
C THR A 12 11.02 -6.65 -10.50
N ILE A 13 11.66 -5.49 -10.69
CA ILE A 13 12.54 -4.88 -9.68
C ILE A 13 11.77 -4.50 -8.42
N ARG A 14 10.58 -3.90 -8.55
CA ARG A 14 9.75 -3.51 -7.40
C ARG A 14 9.29 -4.72 -6.60
N HIS A 15 8.93 -5.79 -7.28
CA HIS A 15 8.54 -7.03 -6.65
C HIS A 15 9.70 -7.67 -5.86
N SER A 16 10.87 -7.76 -6.49
CA SER A 16 12.09 -8.19 -5.80
C SER A 16 12.49 -7.26 -4.65
N CYS A 17 12.26 -5.95 -4.77
CA CYS A 17 12.51 -5.00 -3.70
C CYS A 17 11.55 -5.19 -2.51
N ALA A 18 10.29 -5.58 -2.77
CA ALA A 18 9.35 -5.96 -1.72
C ALA A 18 9.85 -7.18 -0.92
N HIS A 19 10.37 -8.20 -1.60
CA HIS A 19 10.99 -9.36 -0.95
C HIS A 19 12.25 -8.98 -0.15
N LEU A 20 13.12 -8.13 -0.72
CA LEU A 20 14.29 -7.60 -0.03
C LEU A 20 13.90 -6.84 1.25
N MET A 21 12.82 -6.07 1.21
CA MET A 21 12.27 -5.39 2.39
C MET A 21 11.74 -6.39 3.41
N ALA A 22 11.01 -7.41 2.98
CA ALA A 22 10.48 -8.43 3.86
C ALA A 22 11.59 -9.20 4.60
N GLN A 23 12.65 -9.62 3.88
CA GLN A 23 13.84 -10.22 4.51
C GLN A 23 14.47 -9.27 5.53
N ALA A 24 14.71 -8.01 5.16
CA ALA A 24 15.32 -7.03 6.05
C ALA A 24 14.51 -6.82 7.34
N VAL A 25 13.17 -6.78 7.23
CA VAL A 25 12.28 -6.65 8.38
C VAL A 25 12.37 -7.88 9.29
N GLN A 26 12.33 -9.09 8.75
CA GLN A 26 12.37 -10.30 9.58
C GLN A 26 13.72 -10.51 10.27
N GLU A 27 14.82 -10.12 9.63
CA GLU A 27 16.15 -10.15 10.26
C GLU A 27 16.29 -9.11 11.39
N LEU A 28 15.74 -7.90 11.21
CA LEU A 28 15.83 -6.83 12.20
C LEU A 28 14.81 -6.97 13.34
N PHE A 29 13.65 -7.54 13.05
CA PHE A 29 12.52 -7.65 13.97
C PHE A 29 12.01 -9.10 14.03
N PRO A 30 12.75 -10.02 14.69
CA PRO A 30 12.37 -11.42 14.79
C PRO A 30 10.96 -11.61 15.36
N GLY A 31 10.21 -12.55 14.78
CA GLY A 31 8.80 -12.81 15.15
C GLY A 31 7.79 -11.94 14.40
N THR A 32 8.24 -11.05 13.51
CA THR A 32 7.36 -10.37 12.54
C THR A 32 6.94 -11.36 11.46
N GLN A 33 5.63 -11.55 11.28
CA GLN A 33 5.09 -12.36 10.17
C GLN A 33 4.89 -11.49 8.93
N VAL A 34 5.09 -12.09 7.76
CA VAL A 34 4.92 -11.45 6.46
C VAL A 34 3.63 -11.93 5.81
N THR A 35 2.87 -11.04 5.16
CA THR A 35 1.60 -11.42 4.52
C THR A 35 1.65 -11.24 3.01
N ILE A 36 1.28 -10.06 2.49
CA ILE A 36 1.20 -9.74 1.07
C ILE A 36 2.08 -8.55 0.72
N GLY A 37 2.80 -8.65 -0.39
CA GLY A 37 3.75 -7.64 -0.85
C GLY A 37 3.63 -7.30 -2.34
N PRO A 38 2.48 -6.79 -2.81
CA PRO A 38 2.27 -6.53 -4.23
C PRO A 38 3.01 -5.27 -4.70
N VAL A 39 3.24 -5.24 -6.02
CA VAL A 39 3.65 -4.04 -6.74
C VAL A 39 2.45 -3.11 -6.93
N ILE A 40 2.70 -1.80 -6.90
CA ILE A 40 1.74 -0.74 -7.22
C ILE A 40 2.34 0.18 -8.29
N GLU A 41 1.53 1.08 -8.87
CA GLU A 41 1.89 1.92 -10.03
C GLU A 41 3.28 2.57 -9.94
N ASP A 42 3.63 3.12 -8.76
CA ASP A 42 4.89 3.83 -8.53
C ASP A 42 5.83 3.16 -7.52
N GLY A 43 5.57 1.90 -7.15
CA GLY A 43 6.36 1.25 -6.10
C GLY A 43 5.83 -0.11 -5.68
N PHE A 44 5.88 -0.37 -4.38
CA PHE A 44 5.39 -1.58 -3.76
C PHE A 44 5.00 -1.29 -2.32
N PHE A 45 4.30 -2.23 -1.70
CA PHE A 45 4.21 -2.27 -0.25
C PHE A 45 4.40 -3.69 0.24
N TYR A 46 4.54 -3.85 1.55
CA TYR A 46 4.44 -5.15 2.20
C TYR A 46 3.71 -4.98 3.53
N ASP A 47 2.78 -5.89 3.80
CA ASP A 47 2.01 -5.97 5.03
C ASP A 47 2.67 -6.94 6.02
N PHE A 48 2.82 -6.47 7.26
CA PHE A 48 3.48 -7.19 8.35
C PHE A 48 2.56 -7.31 9.55
N SER A 49 2.60 -8.48 10.20
CA SER A 49 1.99 -8.66 11.53
C SER A 49 3.08 -8.68 12.59
N ARG A 50 3.04 -7.69 13.48
CA ARG A 50 3.93 -7.60 14.65
C ARG A 50 3.23 -6.85 15.78
N LYS A 51 3.71 -7.05 17.01
CA LYS A 51 3.12 -6.45 18.22
C LYS A 51 3.37 -4.94 18.33
N GLU A 52 4.57 -4.51 18.01
CA GLU A 52 5.00 -3.11 18.16
C GLU A 52 4.88 -2.39 16.82
N ALA A 53 4.44 -1.13 16.84
CA ALA A 53 4.31 -0.38 15.61
C ALA A 53 5.67 0.03 15.04
N PHE A 54 5.83 -0.05 13.71
CA PHE A 54 6.97 0.60 13.04
C PHE A 54 6.95 2.11 13.26
N VAL A 55 8.10 2.65 13.65
CA VAL A 55 8.33 4.09 13.77
C VAL A 55 9.19 4.61 12.60
N PRO A 56 9.23 5.92 12.31
CA PRO A 56 10.04 6.46 11.22
C PRO A 56 11.52 6.03 11.26
N GLU A 57 12.10 5.90 12.46
CA GLU A 57 13.48 5.46 12.68
C GLU A 57 13.71 4.00 12.27
N ASP A 58 12.67 3.16 12.31
CA ASP A 58 12.76 1.77 11.85
C ASP A 58 12.91 1.71 10.33
N LEU A 59 12.25 2.61 9.58
CA LEU A 59 12.41 2.66 8.12
C LEU A 59 13.85 2.95 7.72
N GLU A 60 14.57 3.79 8.46
CA GLU A 60 15.99 4.06 8.19
C GLU A 60 16.86 2.82 8.43
N LYS A 61 16.59 2.07 9.50
CA LYS A 61 17.28 0.80 9.81
C LYS A 61 16.99 -0.26 8.75
N ILE A 62 15.72 -0.42 8.37
CA ILE A 62 15.29 -1.38 7.35
C ILE A 62 15.92 -1.03 6.01
N GLU A 63 15.87 0.23 5.58
CA GLU A 63 16.47 0.64 4.30
C GLU A 63 17.98 0.43 4.29
N LYS A 64 18.67 0.70 5.41
CA LYS A 64 20.10 0.40 5.54
C LYS A 64 20.36 -1.11 5.40
N ARG A 65 19.57 -1.95 6.07
CA ARG A 65 19.71 -3.41 5.97
C ARG A 65 19.41 -3.92 4.56
N MET A 66 18.39 -3.38 3.89
CA MET A 66 18.10 -3.69 2.49
C MET A 66 19.31 -3.36 1.59
N LYS A 67 20.01 -2.23 1.81
CA LYS A 67 21.21 -1.88 1.02
C LYS A 67 22.34 -2.88 1.23
N GLU A 68 22.54 -3.36 2.47
CA GLU A 68 23.50 -4.43 2.77
C GLU A 68 23.14 -5.74 2.06
N LEU A 69 21.86 -6.15 2.10
CA LEU A 69 21.36 -7.35 1.43
C LEU A 69 21.45 -7.25 -0.10
N ALA A 70 21.20 -6.07 -0.68
CA ALA A 70 21.40 -5.82 -2.11
C ALA A 70 22.88 -5.92 -2.51
N ALA A 71 23.78 -5.39 -1.67
CA ALA A 71 25.23 -5.45 -1.93
C ALA A 71 25.81 -6.86 -1.81
N ALA A 72 25.14 -7.77 -1.09
CA ALA A 72 25.56 -9.15 -0.91
C ALA A 72 25.46 -10.01 -2.19
N ASP A 73 24.80 -9.52 -3.26
CA ASP A 73 24.71 -10.21 -4.57
C ASP A 73 24.17 -11.64 -4.45
N THR A 74 23.14 -11.81 -3.62
CA THR A 74 22.56 -13.12 -3.34
C THR A 74 21.67 -13.55 -4.51
N PRO A 75 21.88 -14.74 -5.10
CA PRO A 75 21.00 -15.26 -6.14
C PRO A 75 19.57 -15.42 -5.64
N ILE A 76 18.61 -15.01 -6.47
CA ILE A 76 17.19 -15.25 -6.21
C ILE A 76 16.76 -16.48 -7.00
N VAL A 77 16.38 -17.54 -6.29
CA VAL A 77 16.08 -18.86 -6.88
C VAL A 77 14.61 -19.19 -6.73
N ARG A 78 13.96 -19.46 -7.88
CA ARG A 78 12.60 -20.01 -7.93
C ARG A 78 12.67 -21.52 -7.70
N SER A 79 11.84 -22.02 -6.81
CA SER A 79 11.60 -23.45 -6.60
C SER A 79 10.10 -23.74 -6.54
N GLU A 80 9.72 -24.93 -6.94
CA GLU A 80 8.37 -25.46 -6.71
C GLU A 80 8.44 -26.45 -5.55
N ILE A 81 7.44 -26.43 -4.69
CA ILE A 81 7.34 -27.26 -3.51
C ILE A 81 5.92 -27.82 -3.43
N SER A 82 5.75 -29.00 -2.84
CA SER A 82 4.40 -29.52 -2.61
C SER A 82 3.65 -28.63 -1.62
N ARG A 83 2.32 -28.66 -1.70
CA ARG A 83 1.45 -27.88 -0.83
C ARG A 83 1.63 -28.26 0.63
N GLU A 84 1.73 -29.56 0.90
CA GLU A 84 1.93 -30.13 2.24
C GLU A 84 3.27 -29.66 2.84
N GLU A 85 4.34 -29.70 2.05
CA GLU A 85 5.66 -29.21 2.49
C GLU A 85 5.67 -27.70 2.69
N ALA A 86 4.99 -26.92 1.85
CA ALA A 86 4.87 -25.47 2.01
C ALA A 86 4.12 -25.12 3.29
N ILE A 87 2.95 -25.75 3.53
CA ILE A 87 2.18 -25.56 4.77
C ILE A 87 3.02 -25.92 5.98
N LYS A 88 3.72 -27.07 5.94
CA LYS A 88 4.60 -27.49 7.03
C LYS A 88 5.72 -26.49 7.28
N LYS A 89 6.42 -26.05 6.22
CA LYS A 89 7.50 -25.07 6.30
C LYS A 89 7.05 -23.76 6.96
N PHE A 90 5.97 -23.17 6.47
CA PHE A 90 5.48 -21.89 7.01
C PHE A 90 4.86 -22.04 8.40
N SER A 91 4.22 -23.18 8.71
CA SER A 91 3.73 -23.47 10.07
C SER A 91 4.88 -23.60 11.07
N ASP A 92 5.96 -24.32 10.71
CA ASP A 92 7.14 -24.49 11.56
C ASP A 92 7.86 -23.14 11.80
N MET A 93 7.73 -22.18 10.87
CA MET A 93 8.23 -20.81 10.98
C MET A 93 7.28 -19.86 11.75
N GLY A 94 6.05 -20.29 12.04
CA GLY A 94 5.01 -19.47 12.66
C GLY A 94 4.34 -18.46 11.72
N GLU A 95 4.45 -18.64 10.41
CA GLU A 95 3.88 -17.77 9.36
C GLU A 95 2.42 -18.15 9.07
N THR A 96 1.51 -17.86 10.01
CA THR A 96 0.11 -18.30 9.92
C THR A 96 -0.63 -17.69 8.72
N PHE A 97 -0.31 -16.45 8.33
CA PHE A 97 -0.91 -15.83 7.15
C PHE A 97 -0.51 -16.53 5.85
N LYS A 98 0.74 -17.01 5.74
CA LYS A 98 1.20 -17.72 4.54
C LYS A 98 0.50 -19.07 4.40
N VAL A 99 0.27 -19.76 5.52
CA VAL A 99 -0.52 -21.00 5.54
C VAL A 99 -1.94 -20.74 5.02
N GLU A 100 -2.62 -19.71 5.55
CA GLU A 100 -3.97 -19.33 5.10
C GLU A 100 -4.01 -18.96 3.60
N ILE A 101 -2.99 -18.25 3.10
CA ILE A 101 -2.87 -17.94 1.68
C ILE A 101 -2.76 -19.23 0.86
N ILE A 102 -1.89 -20.17 1.27
CA ILE A 102 -1.71 -21.45 0.56
C ILE A 102 -3.03 -22.20 0.50
N GLU A 103 -3.75 -22.34 1.62
CA GLU A 103 -5.05 -23.01 1.69
C GLU A 103 -6.09 -22.41 0.74
N GLY A 104 -5.99 -21.10 0.46
CA GLY A 104 -6.86 -20.40 -0.50
C GLY A 104 -6.47 -20.53 -1.98
N ILE A 105 -5.29 -21.06 -2.30
CA ILE A 105 -4.85 -21.28 -3.70
C ILE A 105 -5.51 -22.54 -4.25
N ASP A 106 -5.96 -22.49 -5.52
CA ASP A 106 -6.55 -23.65 -6.22
C ASP A 106 -5.66 -24.90 -6.07
N PRO A 107 -6.21 -26.06 -5.66
CA PRO A 107 -5.43 -27.29 -5.46
C PRO A 107 -4.59 -27.74 -6.65
N ASN A 108 -4.99 -27.38 -7.88
CA ASN A 108 -4.30 -27.75 -9.11
C ASN A 108 -3.17 -26.78 -9.49
N GLU A 109 -3.06 -25.64 -8.81
CA GLU A 109 -2.01 -24.66 -9.08
C GLU A 109 -0.73 -25.01 -8.30
N PRO A 110 0.46 -24.90 -8.95
CA PRO A 110 1.72 -25.15 -8.28
C PRO A 110 2.01 -24.10 -7.20
N ILE A 111 2.63 -24.55 -6.11
CA ILE A 111 3.12 -23.67 -5.05
C ILE A 111 4.58 -23.31 -5.33
N THR A 112 4.82 -22.03 -5.57
CA THR A 112 6.12 -21.49 -5.92
C THR A 112 6.71 -20.70 -4.77
N LEU A 113 8.01 -20.91 -4.54
CA LEU A 113 8.82 -20.18 -3.58
C LEU A 113 9.94 -19.44 -4.30
N TYR A 114 10.21 -18.22 -3.88
CA TYR A 114 11.41 -17.48 -4.25
C TYR A 114 12.30 -17.32 -3.03
N SER A 115 13.54 -17.80 -3.13
CA SER A 115 14.53 -17.78 -2.05
C SER A 115 15.70 -16.88 -2.39
N GLN A 116 16.22 -16.15 -1.39
CA GLN A 116 17.42 -15.33 -1.45
C GLN A 116 18.28 -15.66 -0.23
N GLY A 117 19.20 -16.62 -0.42
CA GLY A 117 19.96 -17.22 0.67
C GLY A 117 19.05 -18.10 1.53
N ASP A 118 19.12 -17.92 2.85
CA ASP A 118 18.32 -18.71 3.80
C ASP A 118 16.86 -18.23 3.91
N TRP A 119 16.58 -17.02 3.44
CA TRP A 119 15.24 -16.45 3.44
C TRP A 119 14.48 -16.84 2.17
N GLY A 120 13.19 -17.13 2.28
CA GLY A 120 12.35 -17.38 1.11
C GLY A 120 10.87 -17.20 1.39
N ASP A 121 10.12 -16.90 0.33
CA ASP A 121 8.73 -16.47 0.43
C ASP A 121 7.85 -17.05 -0.68
N LEU A 122 6.56 -17.19 -0.36
CA LEU A 122 5.50 -17.63 -1.24
C LEU A 122 5.18 -16.55 -2.26
N CYS A 123 5.46 -16.81 -3.53
CA CYS A 123 5.29 -15.82 -4.57
C CYS A 123 5.20 -16.44 -5.97
N GLY A 124 4.33 -15.91 -6.82
CA GLY A 124 4.18 -16.30 -8.24
C GLY A 124 5.26 -15.71 -9.17
N GLY A 125 5.95 -14.66 -8.74
CA GLY A 125 6.99 -13.98 -9.52
C GLY A 125 6.46 -13.15 -10.70
N PRO A 126 7.36 -12.75 -11.62
CA PRO A 126 8.80 -13.02 -11.62
C PRO A 126 9.58 -12.09 -10.66
N HIS A 127 10.86 -12.42 -10.49
CA HIS A 127 11.86 -11.67 -9.74
C HIS A 127 13.14 -11.50 -10.57
N VAL A 128 13.96 -10.50 -10.23
CA VAL A 128 15.32 -10.37 -10.75
C VAL A 128 16.19 -11.55 -10.33
N GLU A 129 17.28 -11.81 -11.03
CA GLU A 129 18.13 -12.99 -10.80
C GLU A 129 19.02 -12.90 -9.55
N SER A 130 19.30 -11.68 -9.06
CA SER A 130 20.16 -11.44 -7.88
C SER A 130 19.75 -10.15 -7.18
N THR A 131 19.90 -10.11 -5.85
CA THR A 131 19.64 -8.92 -5.03
C THR A 131 20.45 -7.69 -5.48
N LYS A 132 21.59 -7.87 -6.14
CA LYS A 132 22.43 -6.77 -6.67
C LYS A 132 21.78 -5.97 -7.79
N LYS A 133 20.74 -6.51 -8.44
CA LYS A 133 19.95 -5.76 -9.42
C LYS A 133 19.04 -4.71 -8.76
N ILE A 134 18.76 -4.84 -7.47
CA ILE A 134 17.92 -3.93 -6.70
C ILE A 134 18.79 -2.77 -6.19
N LYS A 135 19.04 -1.78 -7.05
CA LYS A 135 20.02 -0.71 -6.77
C LYS A 135 19.41 0.57 -6.21
N ALA A 136 18.35 1.07 -6.85
CA ALA A 136 17.77 2.37 -6.54
C ALA A 136 16.38 2.19 -5.93
N PHE A 137 16.30 2.28 -4.61
CA PHE A 137 15.05 2.17 -3.87
C PHE A 137 14.99 3.12 -2.67
N ARG A 138 13.78 3.38 -2.20
CA ARG A 138 13.52 4.21 -1.01
C ARG A 138 12.27 3.73 -0.28
N LEU A 139 12.33 3.63 1.04
CA LEU A 139 11.13 3.46 1.88
C LEU A 139 10.46 4.82 2.10
N LEU A 140 9.14 4.87 1.96
CA LEU A 140 8.38 6.11 1.90
C LEU A 140 7.69 6.44 3.24
N HIS A 141 6.78 5.59 3.67
CA HIS A 141 5.98 5.79 4.88
C HIS A 141 5.33 4.46 5.32
N THR A 142 4.78 4.46 6.52
CA THR A 142 3.99 3.35 7.06
C THR A 142 2.50 3.70 7.07
N SER A 143 1.65 2.68 7.01
CA SER A 143 0.21 2.80 7.28
C SER A 143 -0.30 1.54 7.98
N SER A 144 -1.56 1.55 8.41
CA SER A 144 -2.26 0.35 8.82
C SER A 144 -3.07 -0.24 7.65
N ALA A 145 -3.26 -1.55 7.66
CA ALA A 145 -4.20 -2.25 6.80
C ALA A 145 -4.92 -3.32 7.61
N TYR A 146 -6.10 -3.73 7.18
CA TYR A 146 -6.78 -4.89 7.76
C TYR A 146 -6.53 -6.11 6.89
N TRP A 147 -6.31 -7.27 7.51
CA TRP A 147 -6.16 -8.51 6.75
C TRP A 147 -7.40 -8.78 5.89
N ARG A 148 -7.20 -9.03 4.60
CA ARG A 148 -8.25 -9.13 3.55
C ARG A 148 -9.18 -7.91 3.43
N GLY A 149 -8.80 -6.76 3.99
CA GLY A 149 -9.60 -5.53 3.94
C GLY A 149 -10.85 -5.54 4.82
N ASP A 150 -10.97 -6.49 5.75
CA ASP A 150 -12.11 -6.61 6.69
C ASP A 150 -11.71 -6.08 8.06
N GLU A 151 -12.43 -5.07 8.57
CA GLU A 151 -12.15 -4.41 9.85
C GLU A 151 -12.20 -5.33 11.08
N ARG A 152 -12.80 -6.52 10.94
CA ARG A 152 -12.91 -7.54 11.99
C ARG A 152 -11.66 -8.40 12.11
N ASN A 153 -10.80 -8.38 11.09
CA ASN A 153 -9.58 -9.15 11.04
C ASN A 153 -8.40 -8.43 11.71
N PRO A 154 -7.28 -9.14 11.97
CA PRO A 154 -6.09 -8.53 12.54
C PRO A 154 -5.61 -7.30 11.77
N VAL A 155 -5.19 -6.28 12.51
CA VAL A 155 -4.54 -5.09 11.95
C VAL A 155 -3.10 -5.42 11.60
N LEU A 156 -2.74 -5.12 10.36
CA LEU A 156 -1.41 -5.26 9.80
C LEU A 156 -0.75 -3.89 9.66
N GLN A 157 0.57 -3.90 9.62
CA GLN A 157 1.37 -2.71 9.37
C GLN A 157 1.94 -2.77 7.97
N ARG A 158 1.60 -1.78 7.16
CA ARG A 158 2.04 -1.65 5.80
C ARG A 158 3.26 -0.75 5.73
N ILE A 159 4.32 -1.21 5.08
CA ILE A 159 5.45 -0.35 4.70
C ILE A 159 5.38 -0.11 3.19
N TYR A 160 5.35 1.16 2.78
CA TYR A 160 5.44 1.55 1.38
C TYR A 160 6.88 1.82 0.96
N GLY A 161 7.24 1.35 -0.24
CA GLY A 161 8.52 1.60 -0.86
C GLY A 161 8.39 1.88 -2.35
N THR A 162 9.46 2.39 -2.94
CA THR A 162 9.58 2.57 -4.39
C THR A 162 10.94 2.08 -4.85
N ALA A 163 11.00 1.53 -6.07
CA ALA A 163 12.24 1.09 -6.71
C ALA A 163 12.24 1.48 -8.20
N TRP A 164 13.43 1.77 -8.71
CA TRP A 164 13.69 2.29 -10.06
C TRP A 164 14.93 1.63 -10.68
N ASN A 165 15.05 1.70 -12.01
CA ASN A 165 16.21 1.16 -12.72
C ASN A 165 17.48 1.94 -12.38
N THR A 166 17.35 3.25 -12.12
CA THR A 166 18.49 4.13 -11.84
C THR A 166 18.27 5.08 -10.67
N GLU A 167 19.37 5.47 -10.00
CA GLU A 167 19.39 6.51 -8.96
C GLU A 167 18.92 7.88 -9.47
N LYS A 168 19.02 8.13 -10.78
CA LYS A 168 18.53 9.36 -11.40
C LYS A 168 17.00 9.39 -11.42
N GLU A 169 16.37 8.28 -11.82
CA GLU A 169 14.91 8.13 -11.83
C GLU A 169 14.34 8.20 -10.42
N LEU A 170 14.94 7.49 -9.46
CA LEU A 170 14.53 7.56 -8.06
C LEU A 170 14.56 8.99 -7.54
N ARG A 171 15.65 9.73 -7.75
CA ARG A 171 15.74 11.14 -7.33
C ARG A 171 14.69 12.02 -8.00
N LEU A 172 14.39 11.79 -9.27
CA LEU A 172 13.35 12.54 -9.98
C LEU A 172 11.96 12.26 -9.38
N TYR A 173 11.66 11.00 -9.07
CA TYR A 173 10.43 10.60 -8.42
C TYR A 173 10.29 11.21 -7.02
N LEU A 174 11.32 11.12 -6.19
CA LEU A 174 11.31 11.72 -4.85
C LEU A 174 11.13 13.24 -4.91
N LYS A 175 11.73 13.92 -5.89
CA LYS A 175 11.50 15.35 -6.12
C LYS A 175 10.05 15.65 -6.47
N ARG A 176 9.40 14.82 -7.30
CA ARG A 176 7.97 14.97 -7.63
C ARG A 176 7.08 14.79 -6.40
N LEU A 177 7.39 13.82 -5.54
CA LEU A 177 6.66 13.62 -4.28
C LEU A 177 6.78 14.83 -3.35
N GLU A 178 7.97 15.42 -3.21
CA GLU A 178 8.16 16.62 -2.41
C GLU A 178 7.40 17.84 -2.98
N GLU A 179 7.39 18.01 -4.30
CA GLU A 179 6.58 19.05 -4.95
C GLU A 179 5.07 18.82 -4.79
N ALA A 180 4.62 17.56 -4.82
CA ALA A 180 3.22 17.20 -4.57
C ALA A 180 2.81 17.49 -3.11
N LYS A 181 3.64 17.15 -2.13
CA LYS A 181 3.40 17.45 -0.69
C LYS A 181 3.26 18.94 -0.43
N LYS A 182 3.99 19.80 -1.14
CA LYS A 182 3.84 21.27 -1.05
C LYS A 182 2.47 21.76 -1.52
N ARG A 183 1.78 20.99 -2.35
CA ARG A 183 0.47 21.33 -2.95
C ARG A 183 -0.68 20.55 -2.34
N ASP A 184 -0.43 19.84 -1.24
CA ASP A 184 -1.45 19.10 -0.52
C ASP A 184 -2.50 20.07 0.05
N HIS A 185 -3.76 19.89 -0.34
CA HIS A 185 -4.86 20.75 0.10
C HIS A 185 -5.08 20.74 1.61
N ARG A 186 -4.65 19.69 2.33
CA ARG A 186 -4.72 19.61 3.79
C ARG A 186 -3.69 20.54 4.44
N LYS A 187 -2.49 20.60 3.85
CA LYS A 187 -1.42 21.52 4.26
C LYS A 187 -1.81 22.96 3.94
N LEU A 188 -2.15 23.23 2.67
CA LEU A 188 -2.54 24.55 2.22
C LEU A 188 -3.83 25.05 2.88
N GLY A 189 -4.79 24.15 3.11
CA GLY A 189 -6.04 24.47 3.79
C GLY A 189 -5.82 25.03 5.20
N LYS A 190 -4.87 24.46 5.93
CA LYS A 190 -4.43 24.96 7.24
C LYS A 190 -3.62 26.25 7.12
N GLU A 191 -2.61 26.29 6.26
CA GLU A 191 -1.70 27.45 6.10
C GLU A 191 -2.45 28.71 5.61
N LEU A 192 -3.46 28.54 4.77
CA LEU A 192 -4.25 29.64 4.19
C LEU A 192 -5.53 29.95 4.96
N ASP A 193 -5.80 29.22 6.05
CA ASP A 193 -7.00 29.39 6.89
C ASP A 193 -8.31 29.20 6.09
N LEU A 194 -8.40 28.08 5.36
CA LEU A 194 -9.54 27.78 4.48
C LEU A 194 -10.58 26.88 5.16
N PHE A 195 -10.13 25.87 5.89
CA PHE A 195 -11.00 24.93 6.60
C PHE A 195 -10.26 24.22 7.73
N SER A 196 -11.02 23.58 8.60
CA SER A 196 -10.50 22.68 9.63
C SER A 196 -11.36 21.43 9.79
N VAL A 197 -10.82 20.43 10.48
CA VAL A 197 -11.52 19.24 10.95
C VAL A 197 -11.34 19.20 12.46
N SER A 198 -12.39 18.87 13.19
CA SER A 198 -12.39 18.81 14.65
C SER A 198 -12.87 17.43 15.10
N ASP A 199 -12.09 16.79 15.98
CA ASP A 199 -12.44 15.49 16.55
C ASP A 199 -13.73 15.56 17.37
N ASP A 200 -14.02 16.70 18.01
CA ASP A 200 -15.25 16.93 18.79
C ASP A 200 -16.51 16.91 17.92
N ILE A 201 -16.39 17.27 16.64
CA ILE A 201 -17.51 17.30 15.69
C ILE A 201 -17.63 15.95 14.98
N GLY A 202 -16.48 15.34 14.64
CA GLY A 202 -16.39 14.01 14.07
C GLY A 202 -15.59 13.97 12.77
N PRO A 203 -15.04 12.79 12.43
CA PRO A 203 -14.20 12.61 11.24
C PRO A 203 -14.99 12.87 9.95
N GLY A 204 -14.36 13.56 9.00
CA GLY A 204 -14.95 13.86 7.70
C GLY A 204 -15.91 15.07 7.68
N LEU A 205 -16.17 15.70 8.83
CA LEU A 205 -17.06 16.86 8.93
C LEU A 205 -16.24 18.16 8.88
N ILE A 206 -16.19 18.76 7.68
CA ILE A 206 -15.35 19.94 7.40
C ILE A 206 -16.00 21.23 7.93
N LEU A 207 -15.24 21.98 8.73
CA LEU A 207 -15.56 23.34 9.13
C LEU A 207 -14.95 24.33 8.14
N TRP A 208 -15.80 24.96 7.34
CA TRP A 208 -15.38 25.96 6.36
C TRP A 208 -15.16 27.32 7.03
N HIS A 209 -13.93 27.82 6.96
CA HIS A 209 -13.58 29.15 7.47
C HIS A 209 -14.02 30.24 6.48
N PRO A 210 -14.08 31.53 6.85
CA PRO A 210 -14.60 32.57 5.96
C PRO A 210 -13.96 32.62 4.57
N LYS A 211 -12.66 32.35 4.45
CA LYS A 211 -11.96 32.30 3.15
C LYS A 211 -12.36 31.08 2.31
N GLY A 212 -12.39 29.89 2.91
CA GLY A 212 -12.81 28.67 2.22
C GLY A 212 -14.29 28.70 1.84
N ALA A 213 -15.14 29.19 2.74
CA ALA A 213 -16.57 29.41 2.48
C ALA A 213 -16.80 30.35 1.28
N ARG A 214 -16.00 31.41 1.14
CA ARG A 214 -16.05 32.31 -0.03
C ARG A 214 -15.69 31.58 -1.33
N ILE A 215 -14.63 30.77 -1.34
CA ILE A 215 -14.24 29.97 -2.51
C ILE A 215 -15.39 29.03 -2.91
N ARG A 216 -15.92 28.29 -1.93
CA ARG A 216 -17.05 27.38 -2.12
C ARG A 216 -18.27 28.11 -2.70
N HIS A 217 -18.62 29.27 -2.14
CA HIS A 217 -19.76 30.07 -2.60
C HIS A 217 -19.60 30.49 -4.07
N LEU A 218 -18.41 30.95 -4.48
CA LEU A 218 -18.13 31.30 -5.88
C LEU A 218 -18.28 30.10 -6.82
N MET A 219 -17.85 28.91 -6.39
CA MET A 219 -18.03 27.68 -7.17
C MET A 219 -19.51 27.28 -7.29
N GLU A 220 -20.26 27.34 -6.20
CA GLU A 220 -21.70 27.04 -6.18
C GLU A 220 -22.50 28.00 -7.08
N ASP A 221 -22.17 29.28 -7.06
CA ASP A 221 -22.81 30.30 -7.90
C ASP A 221 -22.53 30.07 -9.39
N PHE A 222 -21.30 29.74 -9.74
CA PHE A 222 -20.95 29.35 -11.11
C PHE A 222 -21.74 28.12 -11.54
N TRP A 223 -21.71 27.05 -10.73
CA TRP A 223 -22.40 25.79 -11.00
C TRP A 223 -23.91 25.99 -11.21
N LYS A 224 -24.58 26.76 -10.33
CA LYS A 224 -26.01 27.10 -10.46
C LYS A 224 -26.31 27.83 -11.75
N LYS A 225 -25.50 28.84 -12.10
CA LYS A 225 -25.68 29.61 -13.35
C LYS A 225 -25.58 28.71 -14.57
N GLU A 226 -24.62 27.78 -14.60
CA GLU A 226 -24.49 26.84 -15.72
C GLU A 226 -25.69 25.88 -15.79
N HIS A 227 -26.22 25.39 -14.66
CA HIS A 227 -27.42 24.54 -14.67
C HIS A 227 -28.63 25.26 -15.26
N PHE A 228 -28.90 26.49 -14.83
CA PHE A 228 -30.02 27.27 -15.36
C PHE A 228 -29.87 27.56 -16.86
N LYS A 229 -28.66 27.86 -17.34
CA LYS A 229 -28.41 28.07 -18.78
C LYS A 229 -28.75 26.84 -19.63
N HIS A 230 -28.58 25.64 -19.07
CA HIS A 230 -28.85 24.37 -19.75
C HIS A 230 -30.26 23.83 -19.46
N GLY A 231 -31.15 24.65 -18.89
CA GLY A 231 -32.56 24.29 -18.67
C GLY A 231 -32.82 23.37 -17.49
N TYR A 232 -31.87 23.20 -16.56
CA TYR A 232 -32.10 22.47 -15.33
C TYR A 232 -32.94 23.30 -14.35
N GLU A 233 -33.93 22.66 -13.73
CA GLU A 233 -34.70 23.22 -12.62
C GLU A 233 -34.12 22.72 -11.29
N MET A 234 -33.81 23.66 -10.39
CA MET A 234 -33.25 23.33 -9.09
C MET A 234 -34.34 22.88 -8.13
N VAL A 235 -34.14 21.72 -7.51
CA VAL A 235 -35.00 21.19 -6.44
C VAL A 235 -34.22 21.13 -5.12
N ILE A 236 -34.94 21.17 -3.99
CA ILE A 236 -34.37 21.04 -2.65
C ILE A 236 -35.09 19.90 -1.94
N SER A 237 -34.33 18.90 -1.45
CA SER A 237 -34.86 17.74 -0.75
C SER A 237 -34.24 17.60 0.66
N PRO A 238 -34.90 16.86 1.58
CA PRO A 238 -34.33 16.55 2.89
C PRO A 238 -33.04 15.72 2.81
N HIS A 239 -32.14 15.90 3.78
CA HIS A 239 -30.88 15.14 3.92
C HIS A 239 -31.06 13.77 4.61
N ALA A 240 -32.28 13.46 5.07
CA ALA A 240 -32.63 12.20 5.71
C ALA A 240 -33.98 11.71 5.20
N ALA A 241 -34.14 10.38 5.09
CA ALA A 241 -35.34 9.73 4.59
C ALA A 241 -35.63 8.42 5.36
N LYS A 242 -36.86 7.92 5.27
CA LYS A 242 -37.24 6.62 5.86
C LYS A 242 -36.45 5.47 5.23
N ILE A 243 -36.14 4.45 6.02
CA ILE A 243 -35.36 3.28 5.58
C ILE A 243 -35.93 2.61 4.32
N ASP A 244 -37.25 2.61 4.18
CA ASP A 244 -37.92 1.97 3.05
C ASP A 244 -37.57 2.61 1.70
N LEU A 245 -37.25 3.92 1.66
CA LEU A 245 -36.79 4.56 0.44
C LEU A 245 -35.46 3.97 -0.04
N TRP A 246 -34.53 3.72 0.89
CA TRP A 246 -33.24 3.10 0.59
C TRP A 246 -33.42 1.67 0.09
N LYS A 247 -34.32 0.89 0.73
CA LYS A 247 -34.71 -0.45 0.26
C LYS A 247 -35.26 -0.42 -1.16
N THR A 248 -36.19 0.50 -1.45
CA THR A 248 -36.77 0.65 -2.79
C THR A 248 -35.72 1.00 -3.83
N SER A 249 -34.74 1.83 -3.47
CA SER A 249 -33.64 2.21 -4.37
C SER A 249 -32.54 1.16 -4.50
N GLY A 250 -32.51 0.13 -3.65
CA GLY A 250 -31.45 -0.89 -3.61
C GLY A 250 -30.16 -0.48 -2.88
N HIS A 251 -30.18 0.57 -2.04
CA HIS A 251 -29.01 1.08 -1.31
C HIS A 251 -29.03 0.72 0.19
N THR A 252 -29.38 -0.52 0.50
CA THR A 252 -29.37 -1.08 1.87
C THR A 252 -28.34 -2.16 2.03
#